data_AF-V9L4A6-F1
#
_entry.id   AF-V9L4A6-F1
#
_cell.length_a   1.000
_cell.length_b   1.000
_cell.length_c   1.000
_cell.angle_alpha   90.00
_cell.angle_beta   90.00
_cell.angle_gamma   90.00
#
_symmetry.space_group_name_H-M   'P 1'
#
loop_
_entity.id
_entity.type
_entity.pdbx_description
1 polymer ?
#
loop_
_entity_poly.entity_id
_entity_poly.type
_entity_poly.pdbx_seq_one_letter_code
_entity_poly.pdbx_strand_id
1 'polypeptide(L)'
;EREDGGEGVCVCQSSFWKLYRRKLLAYIELLIQAIYGNGYLVGSSNETDSAWDYFIQSLKRQHVISSEAQYVGAEQYPVSVKRSRPLVIILDDNFYYQSMRYEVYQMARQNSLGFCQLFLECPLQLCLQRNHQRLCPVNDETIALMSTKLELPDPEKNGWEKNSIILKGEENISEEDIQKVLALLDAALENPVQPIKENTEQKEADRAICAASVLHQADQAFRRSVSQAMKTMKVKKLTTWKIKLLAEDLNKLKTMFLEDLRHGTLRGNPMKIYGDVDAIVAEASCGFDQEKEVILKNFLEKQT
;
A
#
# COMPACT_ATOMS: atom_id res chain seq x y z
N GLU A 1 -13.50 -8.69 -42.96
CA GLU A 1 -12.79 -7.44 -42.62
C GLU A 1 -13.38 -6.98 -41.30
N ARG A 2 -12.67 -7.22 -40.17
CA ARG A 2 -11.95 -6.22 -39.35
C ARG A 2 -12.88 -5.04 -39.01
N GLU A 3 -13.18 -4.72 -37.75
CA GLU A 3 -12.26 -4.27 -36.68
C GLU A 3 -12.95 -4.54 -35.32
N ASP A 4 -12.32 -5.22 -34.37
CA ASP A 4 -11.23 -4.81 -33.46
C ASP A 4 -11.81 -4.53 -32.06
N GLY A 5 -11.92 -5.62 -31.29
CA GLY A 5 -12.32 -5.61 -29.90
C GLY A 5 -11.12 -5.19 -29.05
N GLY A 6 -11.07 -3.90 -28.72
CA GLY A 6 -10.13 -3.37 -27.74
C GLY A 6 -10.48 -3.90 -26.35
N GLU A 7 -9.73 -4.89 -25.88
CA GLU A 7 -9.69 -5.28 -24.47
C GLU A 7 -9.23 -4.06 -23.65
N GLY A 8 -10.20 -3.45 -22.96
CA GLY A 8 -9.94 -2.40 -21.99
C GLY A 8 -9.05 -2.94 -20.88
N VAL A 9 -7.80 -2.49 -20.89
CA VAL A 9 -6.90 -2.57 -19.74
C VAL A 9 -7.63 -1.97 -18.54
N CYS A 10 -8.08 -2.83 -17.63
CA CYS A 10 -8.67 -2.41 -16.36
C CYS A 10 -7.54 -1.88 -15.48
N VAL A 11 -7.12 -0.63 -15.73
CA VAL A 11 -6.36 0.15 -14.76
C VAL A 11 -7.30 0.30 -13.56
N CYS A 12 -6.94 -0.34 -12.45
CA CYS A 12 -7.68 -0.28 -11.21
C CYS A 12 -7.69 1.18 -10.73
N GLN A 13 -8.69 1.97 -11.15
CA GLN A 13 -8.88 3.34 -10.71
C GLN A 13 -9.10 3.31 -9.20
N SER A 14 -8.08 3.68 -8.44
CA SER A 14 -8.22 3.85 -6.99
C SER A 14 -9.33 4.87 -6.76
N SER A 15 -10.37 4.48 -6.00
CA SER A 15 -11.47 5.36 -5.64
C SER A 15 -10.93 6.69 -5.11
N PHE A 16 -11.42 7.83 -5.63
CA PHE A 16 -10.89 9.17 -5.34
C PHE A 16 -10.62 9.44 -3.85
N TRP A 17 -11.49 8.98 -2.95
CA TRP A 17 -11.30 9.16 -1.50
C TRP A 17 -10.02 8.51 -0.96
N LYS A 18 -9.59 7.35 -1.50
CA LYS A 18 -8.31 6.70 -1.13
C LYS A 18 -7.12 7.55 -1.56
N LEU A 19 -7.20 8.13 -2.76
CA LEU A 19 -6.18 9.02 -3.27
C LEU A 19 -6.07 10.28 -2.40
N TYR A 20 -7.20 10.92 -2.10
CA TYR A 20 -7.23 12.11 -1.24
C TYR A 20 -6.71 11.83 0.16
N ARG A 21 -7.11 10.72 0.80
CA ARG A 21 -6.58 10.34 2.11
C ARG A 21 -5.07 10.16 2.06
N ARG A 22 -4.56 9.42 1.08
CA ARG A 22 -3.11 9.20 0.91
C ARG A 22 -2.36 10.52 0.74
N LYS A 23 -2.89 11.44 -0.08
CA LYS A 23 -2.34 12.80 -0.24
C LYS A 23 -2.34 13.56 1.09
N LEU A 24 -3.46 13.59 1.79
CA LEU A 24 -3.60 14.28 3.08
C LEU A 24 -2.59 13.76 4.12
N LEU A 25 -2.45 12.44 4.26
CA LEU A 25 -1.47 11.85 5.19
C LEU A 25 -0.04 12.22 4.80
N ALA A 26 0.30 12.24 3.50
CA ALA A 26 1.61 12.69 3.04
C ALA A 26 1.85 14.18 3.34
N TYR A 27 0.83 15.04 3.21
CA TYR A 27 0.96 16.46 3.55
C TYR A 27 1.13 16.69 5.05
N ILE A 28 0.43 15.91 5.87
CA ILE A 28 0.60 15.92 7.33
C ILE A 28 2.03 15.50 7.69
N GLU A 29 2.57 14.49 7.02
CA GLU A 29 3.95 14.06 7.24
C GLU A 29 4.97 15.16 6.86
N LEU A 30 4.76 15.87 5.74
CA LEU A 30 5.58 17.04 5.41
C LEU A 30 5.48 18.15 6.47
N LEU A 31 4.29 18.39 7.02
CA LEU A 31 4.10 19.34 8.12
C LEU A 31 4.85 18.90 9.38
N ILE A 32 4.76 17.62 9.76
CA ILE A 32 5.49 17.06 10.91
C ILE A 32 6.99 17.25 10.72
N GLN A 33 7.53 16.91 9.54
CA GLN A 33 8.94 17.11 9.21
C GLN A 33 9.35 18.58 9.28
N ALA A 34 8.50 19.51 8.81
CA ALA A 34 8.75 20.94 8.91
C ALA A 34 8.81 21.43 10.37
N ILE A 35 7.91 20.93 11.24
CA ILE A 35 7.86 21.28 12.67
C ILE A 35 9.14 20.84 13.41
N TYR A 36 9.62 19.62 13.14
CA TYR A 36 10.82 19.07 13.80
C TYR A 36 12.14 19.45 13.12
N GLY A 37 12.10 19.79 11.84
CA GLY A 37 13.27 20.09 11.02
C GLY A 37 13.61 21.57 10.96
N ASN A 38 13.66 22.11 9.74
CA ASN A 38 14.13 23.46 9.46
C ASN A 38 13.11 24.57 9.77
N GLY A 39 11.88 24.23 10.16
CA GLY A 39 10.82 25.20 10.45
C GLY A 39 10.08 25.71 9.21
N TYR A 40 10.26 25.10 8.05
CA TYR A 40 9.63 25.51 6.79
C TYR A 40 8.91 24.34 6.13
N LEU A 41 7.62 24.53 5.87
CA LEU A 41 6.83 23.62 5.02
C LEU A 41 7.07 24.00 3.57
N VAL A 42 7.68 23.11 2.79
CA VAL A 42 8.01 23.34 1.39
C VAL A 42 6.96 22.68 0.50
N GLY A 43 6.41 23.43 -0.46
CA GLY A 43 5.51 22.89 -1.47
C GLY A 43 6.24 22.03 -2.50
N SER A 44 5.58 20.96 -2.97
CA SER A 44 6.03 20.22 -4.14
C SER A 44 5.93 21.14 -5.37
N SER A 45 7.05 21.47 -5.99
CA SER A 45 7.15 22.51 -7.02
C SER A 45 6.59 22.15 -8.40
N ASN A 46 5.94 21.01 -8.59
CA ASN A 46 5.71 20.49 -9.95
C ASN A 46 4.27 20.15 -10.37
N GLU A 47 3.25 20.23 -9.50
CA GLU A 47 1.85 20.01 -9.92
C GLU A 47 0.88 20.92 -9.17
N THR A 48 -0.07 21.53 -9.89
CA THR A 48 -1.23 22.24 -9.30
C THR A 48 -2.18 21.24 -8.66
N ASP A 49 -1.82 20.78 -7.46
CA ASP A 49 -2.65 19.89 -6.67
C ASP A 49 -3.63 20.71 -5.82
N SER A 50 -4.89 20.78 -6.25
CA SER A 50 -5.91 21.55 -5.52
C SER A 50 -6.08 21.10 -4.07
N ALA A 51 -5.81 19.81 -3.76
CA ALA A 51 -5.84 19.31 -2.39
C ALA A 51 -4.74 19.93 -1.50
N TRP A 52 -3.56 20.18 -2.07
CA TRP A 52 -2.46 20.87 -1.40
C TRP A 52 -2.84 22.32 -1.08
N ASP A 53 -3.47 23.02 -2.03
CA ASP A 53 -3.92 24.40 -1.83
C ASP A 53 -4.93 24.50 -0.67
N TYR A 54 -5.92 23.59 -0.63
CA TYR A 54 -6.86 23.51 0.49
C TYR A 54 -6.17 23.22 1.82
N PHE A 55 -5.17 22.33 1.82
CA PHE A 55 -4.37 22.01 3.00
C PHE A 55 -3.61 23.25 3.51
N ILE A 56 -2.87 23.94 2.65
CA ILE A 56 -2.15 25.17 3.00
C ILE A 56 -3.09 26.26 3.50
N GLN A 57 -4.23 26.48 2.82
CA GLN A 57 -5.22 27.46 3.27
C GLN A 57 -5.82 27.10 4.64
N SER A 58 -6.02 25.81 4.92
CA SER A 58 -6.45 25.34 6.25
C SER A 58 -5.41 25.67 7.32
N LEU A 59 -4.12 25.39 7.08
CA LEU A 59 -3.04 25.67 8.02
C LEU A 59 -2.86 27.16 8.28
N LYS A 60 -2.98 28.02 7.25
CA LYS A 60 -2.94 29.48 7.40
C LYS A 60 -4.08 29.99 8.28
N ARG A 61 -5.31 29.51 8.04
CA ARG A 61 -6.50 29.89 8.85
C ARG A 61 -6.37 29.49 10.32
N GLN A 62 -5.67 28.38 10.58
CA GLN A 62 -5.42 27.89 11.94
C GLN A 62 -4.12 28.46 12.55
N HIS A 63 -3.45 29.39 11.85
CA HIS A 63 -2.17 29.99 12.26
C HIS A 63 -1.06 28.97 12.57
N VAL A 64 -1.09 27.80 11.92
CA VAL A 64 -0.06 26.76 12.02
C VAL A 64 1.18 27.16 11.21
N ILE A 65 0.98 27.85 10.09
CA ILE A 65 2.03 28.41 9.22
C ILE A 65 1.77 29.90 8.97
N SER A 66 2.80 30.62 8.51
CA SER A 66 2.68 32.02 8.10
C SER A 66 1.79 32.18 6.87
N SER A 67 1.07 33.30 6.81
CA SER A 67 0.31 33.71 5.63
C SER A 67 1.22 34.05 4.45
N GLU A 68 2.41 34.58 4.76
CA GLU A 68 3.43 34.99 3.80
C GLU A 68 4.36 33.82 3.47
N ALA A 69 4.41 33.45 2.19
CA ALA A 69 5.36 32.48 1.69
C ALA A 69 6.69 33.16 1.35
N GLN A 70 7.81 32.47 1.62
CA GLN A 70 9.12 32.83 1.11
C GLN A 70 9.39 32.06 -0.17
N TYR A 71 9.96 32.72 -1.17
CA TYR A 71 10.30 32.08 -2.44
C TYR A 71 11.82 31.94 -2.55
N VAL A 72 12.31 30.70 -2.34
CA VAL A 72 13.72 30.34 -2.54
C VAL A 72 13.76 29.03 -3.33
N GLY A 73 13.68 29.14 -4.65
CA GLY A 73 13.60 28.00 -5.58
C GLY A 73 12.24 27.28 -5.59
N ALA A 74 11.55 27.25 -4.46
CA ALA A 74 10.18 26.75 -4.28
C ALA A 74 9.44 27.63 -3.26
N GLU A 75 8.11 27.50 -3.20
CA GLU A 75 7.31 28.13 -2.14
C GLU A 75 7.58 27.47 -0.80
N GLN A 76 7.96 28.28 0.19
CA GLN A 76 8.24 27.85 1.55
C GLN A 76 7.37 28.62 2.54
N TYR A 77 6.74 27.90 3.45
CA TYR A 77 5.84 28.44 4.46
C TYR A 77 6.47 28.27 5.85
N PRO A 78 6.89 29.37 6.51
CA PRO A 78 7.38 29.30 7.88
C PRO A 78 6.33 28.71 8.83
N VAL A 79 6.73 27.74 9.64
CA VAL A 79 5.88 27.13 10.67
C VAL A 79 5.80 28.06 11.88
N SER A 80 4.58 28.41 12.29
CA SER A 80 4.29 29.37 13.36
C SER A 80 3.99 28.70 14.71
N VAL A 81 4.03 27.37 14.77
CA VAL A 81 3.69 26.60 15.97
C VAL A 81 4.67 26.89 17.10
N LYS A 82 4.16 27.45 18.20
CA LYS A 82 4.94 27.67 19.42
C LYS A 82 5.18 26.35 20.13
N ARG A 83 6.44 25.99 20.37
CA ARG A 83 6.84 24.77 21.11
C ARG A 83 6.36 24.71 22.57
N SER A 84 5.70 25.77 23.06
CA SER A 84 5.16 25.83 24.43
C SER A 84 3.80 25.16 24.60
N ARG A 85 3.14 24.72 23.52
CA ARG A 85 1.88 23.96 23.56
C ARG A 85 1.92 22.79 22.59
N PRO A 86 1.32 21.63 22.94
CA PRO A 86 1.21 20.52 22.01
C PRO A 86 0.30 20.91 20.83
N LEU A 87 0.72 20.54 19.61
CA LEU A 87 -0.12 20.60 18.42
C LEU A 87 -0.95 19.32 18.35
N VAL A 88 -2.27 19.44 18.27
CA VAL A 88 -3.18 18.30 18.09
C VAL A 88 -3.69 18.33 16.65
N ILE A 89 -3.55 17.20 15.95
CA ILE A 89 -4.07 17.00 14.60
C ILE A 89 -5.27 16.07 14.71
N ILE A 90 -6.46 16.58 14.41
CA ILE A 90 -7.71 15.80 14.42
C ILE A 90 -8.00 15.37 12.99
N LEU A 91 -8.10 14.06 12.78
CA LEU A 91 -8.56 13.49 11.52
C LEU A 91 -10.04 13.11 11.69
N ASP A 92 -10.91 13.89 11.09
CA ASP A 92 -12.35 13.64 11.08
C ASP A 92 -12.72 12.84 9.82
N ASP A 93 -12.78 11.52 9.98
CA ASP A 93 -13.16 10.56 8.94
C ASP A 93 -13.94 9.42 9.60
N ASN A 94 -14.74 8.69 8.81
CA ASN A 94 -15.46 7.51 9.27
C ASN A 94 -14.51 6.36 9.64
N PHE A 95 -13.28 6.36 9.11
CA PHE A 95 -12.27 5.32 9.35
C PHE A 95 -12.83 3.89 9.28
N TYR A 96 -13.54 3.65 8.18
CA TYR A 96 -14.45 2.52 8.02
C TYR A 96 -13.81 1.15 8.23
N TYR A 97 -12.57 0.98 7.76
CA TYR A 97 -11.77 -0.23 7.97
C TYR A 97 -10.65 0.03 8.98
N GLN A 98 -10.30 -0.99 9.75
CA GLN A 98 -9.14 -1.04 10.64
C GLN A 98 -7.85 -0.63 9.91
N SER A 99 -7.67 -1.07 8.66
CA SER A 99 -6.50 -0.70 7.85
C SER A 99 -6.35 0.81 7.65
N MET A 100 -7.47 1.55 7.60
CA MET A 100 -7.45 3.01 7.49
C MET A 100 -6.86 3.66 8.73
N ARG A 101 -7.21 3.16 9.91
CA ARG A 101 -6.69 3.65 11.20
C ARG A 101 -5.24 3.22 11.40
N TYR A 102 -4.90 2.02 10.95
CA TYR A 102 -3.54 1.51 11.00
C TYR A 102 -2.56 2.34 10.16
N GLU A 103 -2.97 2.84 8.98
CA GLU A 103 -2.17 3.79 8.19
C GLU A 103 -1.79 5.04 9.00
N VAL A 104 -2.75 5.60 9.76
CA VAL A 104 -2.50 6.76 10.63
C VAL A 104 -1.59 6.39 11.80
N TYR A 105 -1.83 5.25 12.45
CA TYR A 105 -0.97 4.74 13.52
C TYR A 105 0.47 4.54 13.05
N GLN A 106 0.67 4.03 11.83
CA GLN A 106 2.00 3.85 11.24
C GLN A 106 2.74 5.18 11.06
N MET A 107 2.06 6.20 10.52
CA MET A 107 2.63 7.54 10.38
C MET A 107 2.96 8.15 11.74
N ALA A 108 2.08 8.02 12.73
CA ALA A 108 2.31 8.47 14.10
C ALA A 108 3.54 7.75 14.71
N ARG A 109 3.61 6.43 14.54
CA ARG A 109 4.73 5.59 15.01
C ARG A 109 6.06 5.95 14.37
N GLN A 110 6.09 6.20 13.07
CA GLN A 110 7.31 6.57 12.34
C GLN A 110 7.89 7.91 12.82
N ASN A 111 7.01 8.82 13.24
CA ASN A 111 7.37 10.17 13.66
C ASN A 111 7.39 10.34 15.19
N SER A 112 7.32 9.25 15.96
CA SER A 112 7.30 9.27 17.43
C SER A 112 6.20 10.16 18.03
N LEU A 113 4.99 10.09 17.47
CA LEU A 113 3.85 10.92 17.87
C LEU A 113 2.93 10.20 18.86
N GLY A 114 2.23 10.99 19.67
CA GLY A 114 1.07 10.51 20.40
C GLY A 114 -0.05 10.09 19.43
N PHE A 115 -0.69 8.96 19.70
CA PHE A 115 -1.80 8.44 18.90
C PHE A 115 -2.91 7.95 19.81
N CYS A 116 -4.14 8.33 19.47
CA CYS A 116 -5.35 7.84 20.11
C CYS A 116 -6.52 7.85 19.12
N GLN A 117 -7.57 7.09 19.45
CA GLN A 117 -8.76 6.93 18.64
C GLN A 117 -9.99 7.28 19.46
N LEU A 118 -10.85 8.14 18.90
CA LEU A 118 -12.16 8.45 19.44
C LEU A 118 -13.20 7.87 18.49
N PHE A 119 -13.93 6.84 18.93
CA PHE A 119 -15.01 6.25 18.16
C PHE A 119 -16.36 6.75 18.68
N LEU A 120 -17.14 7.37 17.81
CA LEU A 120 -18.48 7.87 18.13
C LEU A 120 -19.50 6.83 17.69
N GLU A 121 -19.93 5.98 18.62
CA GLU A 121 -20.94 4.95 18.37
C GLU A 121 -22.33 5.58 18.28
N CYS A 122 -23.06 5.33 17.20
CA CYS A 122 -24.40 5.87 17.01
C CYS A 122 -25.35 4.80 16.44
N PRO A 123 -26.53 4.58 17.04
CA PRO A 123 -27.50 3.64 16.55
C PRO A 123 -27.94 3.97 15.12
N LEU A 124 -28.13 2.93 14.31
CA LEU A 124 -28.55 3.05 12.91
C LEU A 124 -29.78 3.95 12.74
N GLN A 125 -30.80 3.79 13.59
CA GLN A 125 -32.02 4.60 13.52
C GLN A 125 -31.76 6.09 13.68
N LEU A 126 -30.88 6.46 14.61
CA LEU A 126 -30.49 7.86 14.83
C LEU A 126 -29.61 8.39 13.69
N CYS A 127 -28.72 7.55 13.14
CA CYS A 127 -27.94 7.90 11.95
C CYS A 127 -28.85 8.22 10.75
N LEU A 128 -29.87 7.41 10.49
CA LEU A 128 -30.85 7.64 9.41
C LEU A 128 -31.66 8.92 9.66
N GLN A 129 -32.16 9.12 10.88
CA GLN A 129 -32.90 10.32 11.25
C GLN A 129 -32.06 11.60 11.02
N ARG A 130 -30.80 11.60 11.47
CA ARG A 130 -29.87 12.74 11.26
C ARG A 130 -29.50 12.90 9.79
N ASN A 131 -29.37 11.80 9.04
CA ASN A 131 -29.08 11.85 7.62
C ASN A 131 -30.19 12.53 6.81
N HIS A 132 -31.46 12.26 7.12
CA HIS A 132 -32.61 12.91 6.49
C HIS A 132 -32.69 14.43 6.73
N GLN A 133 -32.00 14.92 7.76
CA GLN A 133 -31.91 16.35 8.09
C GLN A 133 -30.74 17.07 7.38
N ARG A 134 -29.85 16.34 6.70
CA ARG A 134 -28.71 16.93 5.99
C ARG A 134 -29.18 17.65 4.72
N LEU A 135 -28.47 18.71 4.33
CA LEU A 135 -28.71 19.36 3.04
C LEU A 135 -28.56 18.40 1.85
N CYS A 136 -27.60 17.49 1.94
CA CYS A 136 -27.35 16.43 0.95
C CYS A 136 -27.32 15.07 1.66
N PRO A 137 -28.47 14.39 1.81
CA PRO A 137 -28.53 13.06 2.42
C PRO A 137 -27.77 12.02 1.60
N VAL A 138 -27.21 11.03 2.28
CA VAL A 138 -26.67 9.81 1.66
C VAL A 138 -27.79 8.78 1.58
N ASN A 139 -27.78 7.85 0.62
CA ASN A 139 -28.78 6.78 0.55
C ASN A 139 -28.84 5.97 1.86
N ASP A 140 -30.04 5.68 2.32
CA ASP A 140 -30.27 4.95 3.58
C ASP A 140 -29.67 3.54 3.52
N GLU A 141 -29.71 2.88 2.36
CA GLU A 141 -29.10 1.56 2.16
C GLU A 141 -27.58 1.62 2.36
N THR A 142 -26.94 2.73 1.97
CA THR A 142 -25.50 2.93 2.20
C THR A 142 -25.20 3.03 3.69
N ILE A 143 -26.01 3.77 4.44
CA ILE A 143 -25.82 3.92 5.90
C ILE A 143 -26.09 2.59 6.61
N ALA A 144 -27.14 1.87 6.24
CA ALA A 144 -27.44 0.55 6.77
C ALA A 144 -26.28 -0.44 6.48
N LEU A 145 -25.79 -0.47 5.25
CA LEU A 145 -24.64 -1.28 4.87
C LEU A 145 -23.39 -0.87 5.67
N MET A 146 -23.14 0.42 5.81
CA MET A 146 -22.02 0.93 6.59
C MET A 146 -22.09 0.47 8.05
N SER A 147 -23.25 0.57 8.69
CA SER A 147 -23.45 0.11 10.08
C SER A 147 -23.14 -1.37 10.29
N THR A 148 -23.26 -2.20 9.24
CA THR A 148 -23.00 -3.65 9.35
C THR A 148 -21.54 -4.04 9.15
N LYS A 149 -20.73 -3.23 8.45
CA LYS A 149 -19.31 -3.55 8.20
C LYS A 149 -18.31 -2.52 8.74
N LEU A 150 -18.77 -1.48 9.42
CA LEU A 150 -17.91 -0.57 10.14
C LEU A 150 -17.14 -1.35 11.22
N GLU A 151 -15.81 -1.35 11.13
CA GLU A 151 -14.95 -2.10 12.06
C GLU A 151 -14.67 -1.25 13.30
N LEU A 152 -15.14 -1.66 14.47
CA LEU A 152 -14.84 -0.97 15.73
C LEU A 152 -13.35 -1.12 16.10
N PRO A 153 -12.77 -0.18 16.87
CA PRO A 153 -11.48 -0.42 17.52
C PRO A 153 -11.53 -1.62 18.47
N ASP A 154 -10.52 -2.48 18.41
CA ASP A 154 -10.42 -3.70 19.21
C ASP A 154 -9.05 -3.77 19.90
N PRO A 155 -8.89 -3.12 21.08
CA PRO A 155 -7.65 -3.11 21.85
C PRO A 155 -7.12 -4.48 22.27
N GLU A 156 -8.02 -5.45 22.46
CA GLU A 156 -7.68 -6.80 22.92
C GLU A 156 -7.01 -7.59 21.79
N LYS A 157 -7.55 -7.49 20.57
CA LYS A 157 -6.96 -8.12 19.39
C LYS A 157 -5.77 -7.33 18.84
N ASN A 158 -5.83 -6.01 18.92
CA ASN A 158 -4.88 -5.10 18.31
C ASN A 158 -4.26 -4.20 19.38
N GLY A 159 -3.12 -4.59 19.93
CA GLY A 159 -2.43 -3.80 20.97
C GLY A 159 -2.04 -2.37 20.55
N TRP A 160 -2.02 -2.06 19.25
CA TRP A 160 -1.82 -0.70 18.74
C TRP A 160 -3.06 0.20 18.85
N GLU A 161 -4.24 -0.38 19.07
CA GLU A 161 -5.50 0.33 19.33
C GLU A 161 -5.74 0.55 20.83
N LYS A 162 -4.76 0.28 21.72
CA LYS A 162 -4.91 0.42 23.17
C LYS A 162 -5.41 1.79 23.65
N ASN A 163 -5.08 2.85 22.94
CA ASN A 163 -5.51 4.21 23.23
C ASN A 163 -6.79 4.54 22.45
N SER A 164 -7.86 3.75 22.66
CA SER A 164 -9.16 3.98 22.02
C SER A 164 -10.24 4.12 23.07
N ILE A 165 -11.13 5.09 22.88
CA ILE A 165 -12.38 5.18 23.64
C ILE A 165 -13.57 5.19 22.71
N ILE A 166 -14.67 4.59 23.18
CA ILE A 166 -15.96 4.58 22.48
C ILE A 166 -16.90 5.48 23.28
N LEU A 167 -17.44 6.51 22.63
CA LEU A 167 -18.47 7.38 23.19
C LEU A 167 -19.79 7.17 22.46
N LYS A 168 -20.90 7.25 23.18
CA LYS A 168 -22.25 7.19 22.59
C LYS A 168 -22.60 8.54 21.96
N GLY A 169 -22.83 8.56 20.66
CA GLY A 169 -23.24 9.72 19.87
C GLY A 169 -24.73 10.05 19.97
N GLU A 170 -25.45 9.47 20.94
CA GLU A 170 -26.89 9.57 21.12
C GLU A 170 -27.33 10.82 21.91
N GLU A 171 -26.48 11.35 22.79
CA GLU A 171 -26.84 12.36 23.79
C GLU A 171 -25.98 13.63 23.71
N ASN A 172 -26.36 14.65 24.51
CA ASN A 172 -25.46 15.76 24.82
C ASN A 172 -24.20 15.19 25.47
N ILE A 173 -23.03 15.55 24.95
CA ILE A 173 -21.74 15.15 25.52
C ILE A 173 -21.71 15.58 26.99
N SER A 174 -21.54 14.62 27.90
CA SER A 174 -21.46 14.90 29.33
C SER A 174 -20.10 15.48 29.70
N GLU A 175 -20.00 16.16 30.84
CA GLU A 175 -18.71 16.59 31.37
C GLU A 175 -17.76 15.39 31.56
N GLU A 176 -18.28 14.23 31.97
CA GLU A 176 -17.49 13.00 32.13
C GLU A 176 -16.88 12.54 30.80
N ASP A 177 -17.63 12.63 29.69
CA ASP A 177 -17.13 12.29 28.36
C ASP A 177 -16.02 13.23 27.91
N ILE A 178 -16.16 14.54 28.19
CA ILE A 178 -15.10 15.53 27.94
C ILE A 178 -13.85 15.16 28.74
N GLN A 179 -13.99 14.83 30.02
CA GLN A 179 -12.86 14.42 30.86
C GLN A 179 -12.19 13.14 30.34
N LYS A 180 -12.95 12.16 29.84
CA LYS A 180 -12.40 10.95 29.20
C LYS A 180 -11.58 11.29 27.95
N VAL A 181 -12.07 12.20 27.12
CA VAL A 181 -11.34 12.65 25.92
C VAL A 181 -10.05 13.38 26.32
N LEU A 182 -10.10 14.27 27.30
CA LEU A 182 -8.92 14.98 27.79
C LEU A 182 -7.87 14.01 28.36
N ALA A 183 -8.31 13.06 29.20
CA ALA A 183 -7.43 12.03 29.76
C ALA A 183 -6.80 11.15 28.66
N LEU A 184 -7.55 10.84 27.59
CA LEU A 184 -7.04 10.10 26.44
C LEU A 184 -5.95 10.90 25.70
N LEU A 185 -6.16 12.20 25.50
CA LEU A 185 -5.18 13.09 24.87
C LEU A 185 -3.90 13.20 25.71
N ASP A 186 -4.03 13.39 27.02
CA ASP A 186 -2.89 13.43 27.94
C ASP A 186 -2.10 12.12 27.90
N ALA A 187 -2.79 10.97 27.99
CA ALA A 187 -2.15 9.65 27.91
C ALA A 187 -1.42 9.44 26.58
N ALA A 188 -1.99 9.90 25.46
CA ALA A 188 -1.35 9.83 24.15
C ALA A 188 -0.12 10.74 24.04
N LEU A 189 -0.17 11.95 24.62
CA LEU A 189 0.93 12.90 24.65
C LEU A 189 2.11 12.41 25.52
N GLU A 190 1.81 11.81 26.67
CA GLU A 190 2.82 11.24 27.58
C GLU A 190 3.46 9.96 27.05
N ASN A 191 2.75 9.23 26.18
CA ASN A 191 3.18 7.92 25.67
C ASN A 191 3.24 7.90 24.13
N PRO A 192 4.14 8.67 23.50
CA PRO A 192 4.30 8.67 22.05
C PRO A 192 4.68 7.27 21.54
N VAL A 193 4.06 6.88 20.43
CA VAL A 193 4.28 5.58 19.81
C VAL A 193 5.68 5.57 19.19
N GLN A 194 6.55 4.70 19.69
CA GLN A 194 7.94 4.66 19.22
C GLN A 194 8.07 3.91 17.89
N PRO A 195 8.91 4.38 16.96
CA PRO A 195 9.32 3.60 15.81
C PRO A 195 9.79 2.24 16.30
N ILE A 196 9.29 1.18 15.69
CA ILE A 196 9.87 -0.13 15.96
C ILE A 196 11.31 -0.02 15.48
N LYS A 197 12.28 -0.30 16.36
CA LYS A 197 13.66 -0.66 15.96
C LYS A 197 13.60 -2.01 15.23
N GLU A 198 12.89 -2.04 14.12
CA GLU A 198 12.82 -3.20 13.24
C GLU A 198 14.13 -3.19 12.47
N ASN A 199 14.91 -4.25 12.64
CA ASN A 199 16.16 -4.48 11.92
C ASN A 199 15.84 -4.62 10.42
N THR A 200 15.72 -3.49 9.71
CA THR A 200 15.39 -3.40 8.29
C THR A 200 16.32 -4.25 7.44
N GLU A 201 17.59 -4.37 7.87
CA GLU A 201 18.57 -5.25 7.26
C GLU A 201 18.18 -6.72 7.32
N GLN A 202 17.55 -7.19 8.41
CA GLN A 202 17.15 -8.60 8.54
C GLN A 202 15.96 -8.94 7.63
N LYS A 203 14.96 -8.07 7.51
CA LYS A 203 13.83 -8.29 6.59
C LYS A 203 14.24 -8.18 5.12
N GLU A 204 15.16 -7.28 4.78
CA GLU A 204 15.72 -7.21 3.43
C GLU A 204 16.64 -8.39 3.13
N ALA A 205 17.44 -8.83 4.10
CA ALA A 205 18.22 -10.06 4.00
C ALA A 205 17.33 -11.28 3.84
N ASP A 206 16.26 -11.42 4.62
CA ASP A 206 15.32 -12.55 4.52
C ASP A 206 14.58 -12.53 3.16
N ARG A 207 14.23 -11.35 2.64
CA ARG A 207 13.69 -11.20 1.26
C ARG A 207 14.73 -11.58 0.20
N ALA A 208 15.98 -11.15 0.37
CA ALA A 208 17.06 -11.48 -0.56
C ALA A 208 17.40 -12.98 -0.54
N ILE A 209 17.39 -13.61 0.65
CA ILE A 209 17.58 -15.06 0.83
C ILE A 209 16.42 -15.84 0.18
N CYS A 210 15.18 -15.38 0.38
CA CYS A 210 14.01 -16.01 -0.23
C CYS A 210 14.05 -15.91 -1.76
N ALA A 211 14.36 -14.72 -2.31
CA ALA A 211 14.53 -14.52 -3.75
C ALA A 211 15.70 -15.35 -4.33
N ALA A 212 16.82 -15.45 -3.61
CA ALA A 212 17.94 -16.29 -4.00
C ALA A 212 17.58 -17.79 -3.99
N SER A 213 16.78 -18.23 -3.02
CA SER A 213 16.26 -19.60 -2.95
C SER A 213 15.32 -19.90 -4.11
N VAL A 214 14.37 -19.02 -4.42
CA VAL A 214 13.46 -19.16 -5.56
C VAL A 214 14.23 -19.24 -6.87
N LEU A 215 15.17 -18.33 -7.11
CA LEU A 215 16.00 -18.33 -8.32
C LEU A 215 16.82 -19.61 -8.47
N HIS A 216 17.42 -20.08 -7.37
CA HIS A 216 18.21 -21.30 -7.38
C HIS A 216 17.36 -22.54 -7.71
N GLN A 217 16.20 -22.66 -7.06
CA GLN A 217 15.29 -23.79 -7.26
C GLN A 217 14.65 -23.77 -8.66
N ALA A 218 14.24 -22.60 -9.14
CA ALA A 218 13.73 -22.43 -10.50
C ALA A 218 14.78 -22.78 -11.57
N ASP A 219 16.02 -22.29 -11.44
CA ASP A 219 17.11 -22.68 -12.36
C ASP A 219 17.34 -24.20 -12.34
N GLN A 220 17.31 -24.82 -11.17
CA GLN A 220 17.44 -26.27 -11.07
C GLN A 220 16.29 -27.01 -11.77
N ALA A 221 15.05 -26.55 -11.62
CA ALA A 221 13.87 -27.09 -12.29
C ALA A 221 13.97 -26.93 -13.82
N PHE A 222 14.31 -25.74 -14.31
CA PHE A 222 14.47 -25.47 -15.74
C PHE A 222 15.58 -26.33 -16.36
N ARG A 223 16.74 -26.47 -15.68
CA ARG A 223 17.84 -27.34 -16.16
C ARG A 223 17.42 -28.81 -16.28
N ARG A 224 16.64 -29.31 -15.32
CA ARG A 224 16.08 -30.67 -15.38
C ARG A 224 15.14 -30.82 -16.58
N SER A 225 14.23 -29.86 -16.77
CA SER A 225 13.28 -29.86 -17.88
C SER A 225 13.98 -29.79 -19.25
N VAL A 226 14.96 -28.90 -19.43
CA VAL A 226 15.80 -28.83 -20.65
C VAL A 226 16.54 -30.15 -20.88
N SER A 227 17.14 -30.73 -19.84
CA SER A 227 17.86 -31.99 -19.95
C SER A 227 16.95 -33.14 -20.39
N GLN A 228 15.72 -33.18 -19.89
CA GLN A 228 14.71 -34.16 -20.28
C GLN A 228 14.30 -33.98 -21.74
N ALA A 229 14.02 -32.75 -22.17
CA ALA A 229 13.71 -32.45 -23.57
C ALA A 229 14.86 -32.88 -24.51
N MET A 230 16.10 -32.58 -24.14
CA MET A 230 17.28 -32.98 -24.91
C MET A 230 17.47 -34.50 -24.99
N LYS A 231 17.17 -35.24 -23.90
CA LYS A 231 17.20 -36.72 -23.91
C LYS A 231 16.14 -37.27 -24.86
N THR A 232 14.91 -36.78 -24.78
CA THR A 232 13.80 -37.19 -25.65
C THR A 232 14.13 -36.96 -27.12
N MET A 233 14.76 -35.85 -27.46
CA MET A 233 15.11 -35.52 -28.85
C MET A 233 16.32 -36.31 -29.38
N LYS A 234 17.28 -36.69 -28.53
CA LYS A 234 18.39 -37.59 -28.92
C LYS A 234 17.90 -38.98 -29.31
N VAL A 235 16.83 -39.49 -28.69
CA VAL A 235 16.22 -40.79 -29.03
C VAL A 235 15.60 -40.77 -30.45
N LYS A 236 15.17 -39.60 -30.94
CA LYS A 236 14.56 -39.42 -32.26
C LYS A 236 15.56 -39.38 -33.45
N LYS A 237 16.82 -39.77 -33.24
CA LYS A 237 17.89 -39.85 -34.29
C LYS A 237 18.07 -38.57 -35.13
N LEU A 238 17.99 -37.40 -34.50
CA LEU A 238 18.26 -36.10 -35.15
C LEU A 238 19.76 -35.89 -35.44
N THR A 239 20.07 -35.10 -36.46
CA THR A 239 21.47 -34.73 -36.79
C THR A 239 22.09 -33.83 -35.72
N THR A 240 23.40 -33.95 -35.52
CA THR A 240 24.17 -33.25 -34.48
C THR A 240 23.97 -31.73 -34.49
N TRP A 241 23.89 -31.10 -35.67
CA TRP A 241 23.70 -29.66 -35.80
C TRP A 241 22.31 -29.19 -35.33
N LYS A 242 21.26 -29.99 -35.59
CA LYS A 242 19.88 -29.71 -35.21
C LYS A 242 19.71 -29.76 -33.70
N ILE A 243 20.35 -30.74 -33.06
CA ILE A 243 20.40 -30.86 -31.61
C ILE A 243 21.08 -29.63 -30.97
N LYS A 244 22.11 -29.09 -31.63
CA LYS A 244 22.79 -27.87 -31.16
C LYS A 244 21.88 -26.64 -31.23
N LEU A 245 21.17 -26.44 -32.33
CA LEU A 245 20.24 -25.32 -32.50
C LEU A 245 19.11 -25.36 -31.45
N LEU A 246 18.53 -26.54 -31.22
CA LEU A 246 17.51 -26.72 -30.18
C LEU A 246 18.06 -26.40 -28.78
N ALA A 247 19.30 -26.82 -28.48
CA ALA A 247 19.94 -26.50 -27.21
C ALA A 247 20.15 -24.99 -27.00
N GLU A 248 20.43 -24.25 -28.08
CA GLU A 248 20.56 -22.79 -28.04
C GLU A 248 19.22 -22.12 -27.73
N ASP A 249 18.14 -22.54 -28.39
CA ASP A 249 16.80 -21.98 -28.17
C ASP A 249 16.26 -22.30 -26.76
N LEU A 250 16.46 -23.51 -26.27
CA LEU A 250 16.07 -23.89 -24.90
C LEU A 250 16.89 -23.14 -23.83
N ASN A 251 18.17 -22.86 -24.10
CA ASN A 251 18.97 -22.04 -23.19
C ASN A 251 18.56 -20.57 -23.20
N LYS A 252 18.18 -20.01 -24.35
CA LYS A 252 17.62 -18.65 -24.44
C LYS A 252 16.35 -18.53 -23.62
N LEU A 253 15.41 -19.47 -23.79
CA LEU A 253 14.17 -19.52 -23.01
C LEU A 253 14.45 -19.54 -21.49
N LYS A 254 15.40 -20.38 -21.06
CA LYS A 254 15.80 -20.46 -19.65
C LYS A 254 16.35 -19.13 -19.15
N THR A 255 17.22 -18.47 -19.91
CA THR A 255 17.79 -17.17 -19.52
C THR A 255 16.71 -16.12 -19.37
N MET A 256 15.74 -16.06 -20.30
CA MET A 256 14.61 -15.13 -20.23
C MET A 256 13.75 -15.35 -18.98
N PHE A 257 13.37 -16.60 -18.68
CA PHE A 257 12.58 -16.89 -17.48
C PHE A 257 13.32 -16.58 -16.17
N LEU A 258 14.65 -16.77 -16.14
CA LEU A 258 15.46 -16.39 -14.97
C LEU A 258 15.61 -14.87 -14.82
N GLU A 259 15.62 -14.11 -15.92
CA GLU A 259 15.60 -12.65 -15.88
C GLU A 259 14.25 -12.13 -15.43
N ASP A 260 13.15 -12.70 -15.91
CA ASP A 260 11.79 -12.38 -15.43
C ASP A 260 11.69 -12.58 -13.90
N LEU A 261 12.11 -13.75 -13.41
CA LEU A 261 12.14 -14.03 -11.98
C LEU A 261 13.12 -13.13 -11.20
N ARG A 262 14.13 -12.54 -11.84
CA ARG A 262 15.01 -11.58 -11.15
C ARG A 262 14.32 -10.23 -10.94
N HIS A 263 13.40 -9.87 -11.82
CA HIS A 263 12.72 -8.57 -11.82
C HIS A 263 11.34 -8.59 -11.15
N GLY A 264 10.90 -9.71 -10.58
CA GLY A 264 9.57 -9.77 -9.99
C GLY A 264 8.47 -10.01 -11.01
N THR A 265 8.80 -10.60 -12.17
CA THR A 265 7.85 -10.80 -13.26
C THR A 265 7.81 -12.26 -13.72
N LEU A 266 6.73 -12.64 -14.39
CA LEU A 266 6.62 -13.87 -15.15
C LEU A 266 5.88 -13.54 -16.45
N ARG A 267 6.57 -13.65 -17.59
CA ARG A 267 6.04 -13.27 -18.91
C ARG A 267 5.53 -11.81 -18.95
N GLY A 268 6.28 -10.90 -18.32
CA GLY A 268 5.93 -9.48 -18.23
C GLY A 268 4.81 -9.13 -17.24
N ASN A 269 4.17 -10.11 -16.59
CA ASN A 269 3.19 -9.85 -15.53
C ASN A 269 3.87 -9.78 -14.16
N PRO A 270 3.48 -8.86 -13.27
CA PRO A 270 4.02 -8.79 -11.91
C PRO A 270 3.72 -10.07 -11.13
N MET A 271 4.75 -10.69 -10.56
CA MET A 271 4.66 -11.89 -9.74
C MET A 271 5.24 -11.61 -8.34
N LYS A 272 4.57 -12.08 -7.29
CA LYS A 272 5.10 -11.97 -5.93
C LYS A 272 6.17 -13.04 -5.71
N ILE A 273 7.42 -12.64 -5.53
CA ILE A 273 8.56 -13.54 -5.24
C ILE A 273 8.85 -13.65 -3.73
N TYR A 274 7.83 -13.43 -2.90
CA TYR A 274 7.95 -13.55 -1.46
C TYR A 274 6.75 -14.34 -0.93
N GLY A 275 7.02 -15.35 -0.10
CA GLY A 275 6.01 -16.30 0.36
C GLY A 275 6.49 -17.75 0.22
N ASP A 276 5.56 -18.64 -0.15
CA ASP A 276 5.84 -20.07 -0.35
C ASP A 276 6.70 -20.29 -1.61
N VAL A 277 7.97 -20.65 -1.38
CA VAL A 277 8.98 -20.88 -2.43
C VAL A 277 8.54 -21.99 -3.39
N ASP A 278 7.92 -23.05 -2.88
CA ASP A 278 7.57 -24.22 -3.69
C ASP A 278 6.44 -23.91 -4.67
N ALA A 279 5.43 -23.14 -4.21
CA ALA A 279 4.33 -22.68 -5.06
C ALA A 279 4.82 -21.75 -6.19
N ILE A 280 5.73 -20.82 -5.87
CA ILE A 280 6.32 -19.88 -6.84
C ILE A 280 7.14 -20.64 -7.88
N VAL A 281 7.98 -21.58 -7.46
CA VAL A 281 8.79 -22.40 -8.36
C VAL A 281 7.91 -23.29 -9.23
N ALA A 282 6.80 -23.83 -8.71
CA ALA A 282 5.86 -24.64 -9.47
C ALA A 282 5.15 -23.82 -10.56
N GLU A 283 4.71 -22.60 -10.27
CA GLU A 283 4.10 -21.70 -11.23
C GLU A 283 5.07 -21.32 -12.35
N ALA A 284 6.30 -20.92 -11.98
CA ALA A 284 7.35 -20.60 -12.95
C ALA A 284 7.73 -21.80 -13.82
N SER A 285 7.81 -23.00 -13.23
CA SER A 285 8.09 -24.26 -13.95
C SER A 285 6.98 -24.62 -14.92
N CYS A 286 5.72 -24.45 -14.53
CA CYS A 286 4.57 -24.65 -15.40
C CYS A 286 4.63 -23.72 -16.62
N GLY A 287 4.91 -22.43 -16.39
CA GLY A 287 5.09 -21.44 -17.45
C GLY A 287 6.24 -21.80 -18.40
N PHE A 288 7.38 -22.23 -17.86
CA PHE A 288 8.54 -22.63 -18.65
C PHE A 288 8.24 -23.87 -19.52
N ASP A 289 7.60 -24.88 -18.94
CA ASP A 289 7.28 -26.12 -19.65
C ASP A 289 6.33 -25.89 -20.83
N GLN A 290 5.34 -25.02 -20.69
CA GLN A 290 4.43 -24.66 -21.78
C GLN A 290 5.17 -24.06 -22.99
N GLU A 291 6.07 -23.09 -22.77
CA GLU A 291 6.83 -22.47 -23.87
C GLU A 291 7.88 -23.42 -24.45
N LYS A 292 8.51 -24.24 -23.61
CA LYS A 292 9.40 -25.30 -24.05
C LYS A 292 8.69 -26.26 -25.00
N GLU A 293 7.48 -26.71 -24.68
CA GLU A 293 6.70 -27.59 -25.58
C GLU A 293 6.37 -26.92 -26.91
N VAL A 294 6.09 -25.61 -26.93
CA VAL A 294 5.91 -24.83 -28.16
C VAL A 294 7.18 -24.83 -29.01
N ILE A 295 8.35 -24.59 -28.41
CA ILE A 295 9.64 -24.66 -29.11
C ILE A 295 9.87 -26.06 -29.68
N LEU A 296 9.61 -27.12 -28.90
CA LEU A 296 9.77 -28.50 -29.34
C LEU A 296 8.85 -28.84 -30.51
N LYS A 297 7.59 -28.40 -30.46
CA LYS A 297 6.61 -28.61 -31.53
C LYS A 297 7.03 -27.89 -32.81
N ASN A 298 7.32 -26.59 -32.72
CA ASN A 298 7.79 -25.79 -33.86
C ASN A 298 9.08 -26.36 -34.48
N PHE A 299 9.97 -26.87 -33.62
CA PHE A 299 11.20 -27.50 -34.07
C PHE A 299 10.93 -28.78 -34.87
N LEU A 300 10.02 -29.64 -34.41
CA LEU A 300 9.62 -30.88 -35.07
C LEU A 300 8.85 -30.64 -36.38
N GLU A 301 7.95 -29.65 -36.40
CA GLU A 301 7.21 -29.28 -37.61
C GLU A 301 8.15 -28.80 -38.72
N LYS A 302 9.20 -28.03 -38.38
CA LYS A 302 10.28 -27.64 -39.31
C LYS A 302 11.18 -28.81 -39.77
N GLN A 303 10.98 -30.03 -39.26
CA GLN A 303 11.69 -31.24 -39.70
C GLN A 303 10.87 -32.15 -40.61
N THR A 304 9.58 -31.87 -40.80
CA THR A 304 8.68 -32.64 -41.69
C THR A 304 8.65 -31.99 -43.06
#